data_AF-A0A660S6E6-F1
#
_entry.id   AF-A0A660S6E6-F1
#
_cell.length_a   1.000
_cell.length_b   1.000
_cell.length_c   1.000
_cell.angle_alpha   90.00
_cell.angle_beta   90.00
_cell.angle_gamma   90.00
#
_symmetry.space_group_name_H-M   'P 1'
#
loop_
_entity.id
_entity.type
_entity.pdbx_description
1 polymer ?
#
loop_
_entity_poly.entity_id
_entity_poly.type
_entity_poly.pdbx_seq_one_letter_code
_entity_poly.pdbx_strand_id
1 'polypeptide(L)'
;MKKFFLLAFLFFLISALSIYGVNLIQNPGFENWTSGSPDNWHNDSGDIIYQNSDTVHSGSYSARVVVTTGTQASTDFYTDTINVESSTDYTYSFYVFHTDTTIKARLALWFYDKDGNYVTNYYGSYSTAGSNWQELTHSFTTDTNVVKLICDIRFYDQTGFADSAVVFVDDADLEGPATGNNPPTISDVTRTPANPDSGQVVNVSANIT
;
A
#
# COMPACT_ATOMS: atom_id res chain seq x y z
N MET A 1 30.58 40.63 -1.42
CA MET A 1 30.63 39.37 -0.65
C MET A 1 29.26 38.85 -0.17
N LYS A 2 28.20 39.68 -0.05
CA LYS A 2 26.87 39.22 0.41
C LYS A 2 25.91 38.69 -0.69
N LYS A 3 26.28 38.80 -1.97
CA LYS A 3 25.42 38.38 -3.11
C LYS A 3 25.70 36.95 -3.64
N PHE A 4 26.78 36.31 -3.18
CA PHE A 4 27.12 34.93 -3.59
C PHE A 4 26.53 33.85 -2.66
N PHE A 5 26.07 34.22 -1.46
CA PHE A 5 25.43 33.27 -0.52
C PHE A 5 23.97 32.97 -0.86
N LEU A 6 23.30 33.80 -1.65
CA LEU A 6 21.89 33.60 -2.00
C LEU A 6 21.70 32.54 -3.12
N LEU A 7 22.74 32.28 -3.92
CA LEU A 7 22.67 31.31 -5.02
C LEU A 7 22.97 29.87 -4.57
N ALA A 8 23.76 29.70 -3.50
CA ALA A 8 24.04 28.39 -2.91
C ALA A 8 22.87 27.84 -2.07
N PHE A 9 21.99 28.72 -1.56
CA PHE A 9 20.83 28.31 -0.77
C PHE A 9 19.65 27.86 -1.66
N LEU A 10 19.60 28.30 -2.93
CA LEU A 10 18.55 27.92 -3.86
C LEU A 10 18.82 26.56 -4.55
N PHE A 11 20.07 26.10 -4.59
CA PHE A 11 20.44 24.79 -5.12
C PHE A 11 20.31 23.65 -4.10
N PHE A 12 20.16 23.95 -2.81
CA PHE A 12 19.96 22.96 -1.75
C PHE A 12 18.48 22.75 -1.40
N LEU A 13 17.57 23.54 -1.98
CA LEU A 13 16.12 23.46 -1.70
C LEU A 13 15.33 22.68 -2.76
N ILE A 14 16.00 22.14 -3.79
CA ILE A 14 15.35 21.38 -4.88
C ILE A 14 15.49 19.86 -4.69
N SER A 15 16.28 19.38 -3.73
CA SER A 15 16.47 17.94 -3.47
C SER A 15 15.47 17.40 -2.43
N ALA A 16 14.16 17.46 -2.73
CA ALA A 16 13.12 16.57 -2.19
C ALA A 16 11.72 17.11 -2.57
N LEU A 17 11.47 17.29 -3.86
CA LEU A 17 10.09 17.10 -4.32
C LEU A 17 9.94 15.61 -4.56
N SER A 18 9.67 14.85 -3.49
CA SER A 18 9.11 13.53 -3.64
C SER A 18 7.78 13.71 -4.33
N ILE A 19 7.73 13.35 -5.62
CA ILE A 19 6.47 13.17 -6.31
C ILE A 19 5.88 11.94 -5.63
N TYR A 20 4.96 12.16 -4.67
CA TYR A 20 4.26 11.07 -4.01
C TYR A 20 3.63 10.18 -5.10
N GLY A 21 3.94 8.89 -5.06
CA GLY A 21 3.26 7.91 -5.89
C GLY A 21 1.77 7.87 -5.54
N VAL A 22 0.93 7.38 -6.45
CA VAL A 22 -0.44 7.01 -6.06
C VAL A 22 -0.33 5.73 -5.24
N ASN A 23 -0.86 5.74 -4.01
CA ASN A 23 -0.96 4.53 -3.19
C ASN A 23 -1.76 3.47 -3.96
N LEU A 24 -1.12 2.32 -4.20
CA LEU A 24 -1.72 1.22 -4.96
C LEU A 24 -2.67 0.35 -4.10
N ILE A 25 -2.61 0.47 -2.78
CA ILE A 25 -3.49 -0.23 -1.85
C ILE A 25 -4.87 0.42 -1.88
N GLN A 26 -5.92 -0.40 -2.00
CA GLN A 26 -7.30 0.04 -1.84
C GLN A 26 -7.68 0.05 -0.36
N ASN A 27 -8.45 1.06 0.04
CA ASN A 27 -8.87 1.28 1.43
C ASN A 27 -7.69 1.27 2.44
N PRO A 28 -6.61 2.03 2.20
CA PRO A 28 -5.36 1.94 2.97
C PRO A 28 -5.46 2.37 4.44
N GLY A 29 -6.35 3.33 4.73
CA GLY A 29 -6.65 3.81 6.09
C GLY A 29 -7.91 3.20 6.69
N PHE A 30 -8.41 2.08 6.15
CA PHE A 30 -9.56 1.36 6.72
C PHE A 30 -10.83 2.23 6.91
N GLU A 31 -11.12 3.11 5.96
CA GLU A 31 -12.27 4.03 6.05
C GLU A 31 -13.59 3.40 5.56
N ASN A 32 -13.50 2.35 4.74
CA ASN A 32 -14.65 1.69 4.11
C ASN A 32 -14.82 0.25 4.63
N TRP A 33 -16.05 -0.09 5.02
CA TRP A 33 -16.38 -1.38 5.63
C TRP A 33 -17.71 -1.89 5.11
N THR A 34 -17.73 -3.15 4.70
CA THR A 34 -18.94 -3.84 4.26
C THR A 34 -19.14 -5.10 5.10
N SER A 35 -20.33 -5.24 5.67
CA SER A 35 -20.73 -6.44 6.45
C SER A 35 -19.78 -6.79 7.61
N GLY A 36 -19.11 -5.78 8.20
CA GLY A 36 -18.22 -5.96 9.34
C GLY A 36 -16.76 -6.27 8.98
N SER A 37 -16.40 -6.25 7.70
CA SER A 37 -15.03 -6.42 7.22
C SER A 37 -14.54 -5.15 6.51
N PRO A 38 -13.24 -4.82 6.60
CA PRO A 38 -12.66 -3.73 5.81
C PRO A 38 -12.66 -4.11 4.33
N ASP A 39 -13.15 -3.22 3.48
CA ASP A 39 -13.20 -3.47 2.03
C ASP A 39 -11.78 -3.66 1.46
N ASN A 40 -11.59 -4.63 0.56
CA ASN A 40 -10.31 -4.98 -0.11
C ASN A 40 -9.20 -5.58 0.77
N TRP A 41 -9.55 -5.97 1.99
CA TRP A 41 -8.65 -6.64 2.92
C TRP A 41 -9.24 -7.97 3.38
N HIS A 42 -8.35 -8.91 3.67
CA HIS A 42 -8.67 -10.27 4.09
C HIS A 42 -7.83 -10.62 5.31
N ASN A 43 -8.32 -11.55 6.12
CA ASN A 43 -7.60 -12.00 7.30
C ASN A 43 -7.72 -13.52 7.47
N ASP A 44 -6.71 -14.09 8.11
CA ASP A 44 -6.78 -15.48 8.54
C ASP A 44 -7.69 -15.66 9.75
N SER A 45 -8.09 -16.92 9.99
CA SER A 45 -9.00 -17.28 11.08
C SER A 45 -8.46 -17.03 12.48
N GLY A 46 -7.15 -16.80 12.63
CA GLY A 46 -6.54 -16.42 13.90
C GLY A 46 -6.74 -14.95 14.25
N ASP A 47 -7.23 -14.13 13.33
CA ASP A 47 -7.46 -12.70 13.54
C ASP A 47 -8.95 -12.36 13.48
N ILE A 48 -9.36 -11.41 14.32
CA ILE A 48 -10.70 -10.81 14.26
C ILE A 48 -10.52 -9.31 14.10
N ILE A 49 -11.06 -8.77 13.01
CA ILE A 49 -10.87 -7.39 12.59
C ILE A 49 -12.11 -6.57 12.94
N TYR A 50 -11.93 -5.44 13.63
CA TYR A 50 -13.01 -4.54 14.02
C TYR A 50 -12.73 -3.12 13.54
N GLN A 51 -13.78 -2.45 13.04
CA GLN A 51 -13.72 -1.02 12.77
C GLN A 51 -13.55 -0.27 14.09
N ASN A 52 -12.62 0.68 14.11
CA ASN A 52 -12.28 1.40 15.33
C ASN A 52 -12.16 2.91 15.05
N SER A 53 -12.83 3.72 15.86
CA SER A 53 -12.82 5.19 15.76
C SER A 53 -12.12 5.88 16.94
N ASP A 54 -11.61 5.13 17.91
CA ASP A 54 -11.02 5.68 19.14
C ASP A 54 -9.49 5.82 19.03
N THR A 55 -8.82 4.77 18.54
CA THR A 55 -7.37 4.71 18.34
C THR A 55 -7.05 4.76 16.85
N VAL A 56 -6.97 5.97 16.30
CA VAL A 56 -6.84 6.22 14.86
C VAL A 56 -5.53 6.97 14.59
N HIS A 57 -4.80 6.62 13.53
CA HIS A 57 -3.61 7.36 13.12
C HIS A 57 -3.97 8.56 12.25
N SER A 58 -4.80 8.33 11.23
CA SER A 58 -5.35 9.38 10.37
C SER A 58 -6.78 9.05 9.93
N GLY A 59 -7.50 10.02 9.36
CA GLY A 59 -8.89 9.79 8.94
C GLY A 59 -9.88 9.65 10.10
N SER A 60 -10.89 8.81 9.91
CA SER A 60 -11.97 8.57 10.88
C SER A 60 -11.89 7.20 11.54
N TYR A 61 -11.25 6.23 10.88
CA TYR A 61 -11.22 4.85 11.32
C TYR A 61 -9.83 4.24 11.20
N SER A 62 -9.59 3.19 11.97
CA SER A 62 -8.46 2.28 11.84
C SER A 62 -8.95 0.84 11.98
N ALA A 63 -8.10 -0.14 11.69
CA ALA A 63 -8.39 -1.54 11.96
C ALA A 63 -7.88 -1.94 13.35
N ARG A 64 -8.81 -2.33 14.24
CA ARG A 64 -8.49 -3.00 15.50
C ARG A 64 -8.45 -4.50 15.27
N VAL A 65 -7.26 -5.08 15.34
CA VAL A 65 -6.98 -6.51 15.18
C VAL A 65 -6.93 -7.18 16.54
N VAL A 66 -7.74 -8.21 16.72
CA VAL A 66 -7.65 -9.12 17.87
C VAL A 66 -7.03 -10.43 17.37
N VAL A 67 -5.77 -10.64 17.71
CA VAL A 67 -5.04 -11.89 17.39
C VAL A 67 -5.40 -12.91 18.46
N THR A 68 -5.92 -14.07 18.06
CA THR A 68 -6.54 -15.07 18.96
C THR A 68 -5.76 -16.39 19.05
N THR A 69 -4.60 -16.47 18.38
CA THR A 69 -3.77 -17.66 18.35
C THR A 69 -2.30 -17.30 18.24
N GLY A 70 -1.42 -18.12 18.84
CA GLY A 70 0.03 -18.09 18.57
C GLY A 70 0.44 -18.90 17.33
N THR A 71 -0.53 -19.48 16.60
CA THR A 71 -0.23 -20.22 15.37
C THR A 71 0.07 -19.23 14.24
N GLN A 72 1.36 -19.01 14.03
CA GLN A 72 1.88 -17.99 13.12
C GLN A 72 1.40 -18.11 11.68
N ALA A 73 1.03 -19.31 11.22
CA ALA A 73 0.51 -19.57 9.88
C ALA A 73 -0.99 -19.24 9.73
N SER A 74 -1.57 -18.52 10.69
CA SER A 74 -2.99 -18.21 10.75
C SER A 74 -3.25 -16.77 11.23
N THR A 75 -2.25 -15.89 11.10
CA THR A 75 -2.25 -14.54 11.66
C THR A 75 -1.77 -13.50 10.63
N ASP A 76 -2.26 -13.65 9.40
CA ASP A 76 -2.02 -12.74 8.28
C ASP A 76 -3.25 -11.84 8.06
N PHE A 77 -3.02 -10.52 7.95
CA PHE A 77 -4.03 -9.51 7.58
C PHE A 77 -3.53 -8.74 6.36
N TYR A 78 -4.14 -9.01 5.21
CA TYR A 78 -3.52 -8.75 3.91
C TYR A 78 -4.49 -8.16 2.89
N THR A 79 -3.93 -7.50 1.88
CA THR A 79 -4.69 -6.85 0.80
C THR A 79 -5.20 -7.86 -0.22
N ASP A 80 -6.12 -7.41 -1.09
CA ASP A 80 -6.27 -8.01 -2.43
C ASP A 80 -4.92 -8.08 -3.17
N THR A 81 -4.84 -8.93 -4.19
CA THR A 81 -3.66 -8.99 -5.07
C THR A 81 -3.52 -7.68 -5.87
N ILE A 82 -2.34 -7.07 -5.80
CA ILE A 82 -2.00 -5.82 -6.46
C ILE A 82 -1.13 -6.11 -7.69
N ASN A 83 -1.44 -5.50 -8.83
CA ASN A 83 -0.57 -5.57 -10.01
C ASN A 83 0.62 -4.64 -9.84
N VAL A 84 1.80 -5.13 -10.18
CA VAL A 84 3.06 -4.36 -10.16
C VAL A 84 3.86 -4.63 -11.43
N GLU A 85 4.78 -3.71 -11.74
CA GLU A 85 5.71 -3.87 -12.84
C GLU A 85 6.93 -4.67 -12.38
N SER A 86 7.49 -5.50 -13.26
CA SER A 86 8.74 -6.21 -13.00
C SER A 86 9.94 -5.26 -13.00
N SER A 87 11.04 -5.62 -12.33
CA SER A 87 12.28 -4.80 -12.29
C SER A 87 12.04 -3.35 -11.86
N THR A 88 11.09 -3.13 -10.95
CA THR A 88 10.59 -1.81 -10.60
C THR A 88 10.65 -1.59 -9.09
N ASP A 89 11.02 -0.37 -8.68
CA ASP A 89 11.18 0.00 -7.27
C ASP A 89 9.83 0.35 -6.63
N TYR A 90 9.56 -0.23 -5.47
CA TYR A 90 8.38 0.03 -4.66
C TYR A 90 8.78 0.28 -3.21
N THR A 91 7.93 0.98 -2.46
CA THR A 91 7.99 1.07 -1.00
C THR A 91 6.66 0.67 -0.40
N TYR A 92 6.67 -0.32 0.49
CA TYR A 92 5.50 -0.70 1.28
C TYR A 92 5.68 -0.23 2.72
N SER A 93 4.66 0.44 3.29
CA SER A 93 4.60 0.76 4.71
C SER A 93 3.20 0.59 5.29
N PHE A 94 3.11 0.62 6.62
CA PHE A 94 1.88 0.84 7.37
C PHE A 94 2.22 1.34 8.78
N TYR A 95 1.24 1.96 9.43
CA TYR A 95 1.34 2.35 10.82
C TYR A 95 0.75 1.28 11.73
N VAL A 96 1.46 0.99 12.83
CA VAL A 96 1.04 0.04 13.85
C VAL A 96 1.12 0.65 15.24
N PHE A 97 0.14 0.32 16.07
CA PHE A 97 0.11 0.69 17.48
C PHE A 97 -0.31 -0.50 18.34
N HIS A 98 0.52 -0.84 19.33
CA HIS A 98 0.18 -1.78 20.40
C HIS A 98 1.04 -1.51 21.63
N THR A 99 0.48 -1.74 22.82
CA THR A 99 1.19 -1.65 24.11
C THR A 99 1.52 -3.03 24.69
N ASP A 100 0.94 -4.08 24.13
CA ASP A 100 1.13 -5.46 24.58
C ASP A 100 2.51 -5.98 24.14
N THR A 101 3.35 -6.35 25.12
CA THR A 101 4.70 -6.88 24.90
C THR A 101 4.72 -8.34 24.44
N THR A 102 3.57 -9.01 24.45
CA THR A 102 3.41 -10.42 24.09
C THR A 102 3.03 -10.62 22.62
N ILE A 103 2.94 -9.55 21.83
CA ILE A 103 2.63 -9.56 20.40
C ILE A 103 3.59 -8.64 19.66
N LYS A 104 3.88 -8.98 18.40
CA LYS A 104 4.56 -8.10 17.45
C LYS A 104 3.84 -8.17 16.10
N ALA A 105 3.84 -7.06 15.37
CA ALA A 105 3.48 -7.03 13.95
C ALA A 105 4.75 -6.97 13.10
N ARG A 106 4.67 -7.34 11.83
CA ARG A 106 5.70 -7.08 10.82
C ARG A 106 5.09 -6.98 9.43
N LEU A 107 5.83 -6.35 8.52
CA LEU A 107 5.55 -6.44 7.09
C LEU A 107 5.80 -7.87 6.60
N ALA A 108 4.90 -8.40 5.79
CA ALA A 108 5.13 -9.54 4.93
C ALA A 108 4.74 -9.14 3.49
N LEU A 109 5.49 -9.66 2.51
CA LEU A 109 5.22 -9.44 1.09
C LEU A 109 5.26 -10.79 0.38
N TRP A 110 4.26 -11.04 -0.46
CA TRP A 110 4.15 -12.26 -1.24
C TRP A 110 4.16 -11.90 -2.72
N PHE A 111 5.11 -12.44 -3.48
CA PHE A 111 5.34 -12.08 -4.88
C PHE A 111 4.97 -13.21 -5.82
N TYR A 112 4.29 -12.88 -6.91
CA TYR A 112 3.77 -13.84 -7.87
C TYR A 112 4.09 -13.44 -9.31
N ASP A 113 4.17 -14.47 -10.16
CA ASP A 113 4.32 -14.29 -11.61
C ASP A 113 2.98 -14.00 -12.30
N LYS A 114 3.03 -13.81 -13.63
CA LYS A 114 1.85 -13.49 -14.44
C LYS A 114 0.76 -14.57 -14.36
N ASP A 115 1.16 -15.83 -14.19
CA ASP A 115 0.28 -16.99 -14.15
C ASP A 115 -0.27 -17.23 -12.72
N GLY A 116 0.18 -16.42 -11.74
CA GLY A 116 -0.23 -16.52 -10.34
C GLY A 116 0.58 -17.53 -9.53
N ASN A 117 1.71 -18.01 -10.06
CA ASN A 117 2.59 -18.88 -9.29
C ASN A 117 3.39 -18.05 -8.30
N TYR A 118 3.55 -18.59 -7.09
CA TYR A 118 4.43 -18.04 -6.08
C TYR A 118 5.88 -17.98 -6.58
N VAL A 119 6.52 -16.81 -6.44
CA VAL A 119 7.92 -16.58 -6.81
C VAL A 119 8.78 -16.53 -5.57
N THR A 120 8.49 -15.60 -4.67
CA THR A 120 9.27 -15.35 -3.46
C THR A 120 8.45 -14.59 -2.43
N ASN A 121 9.01 -14.41 -1.23
CA ASN A 121 8.42 -13.62 -0.17
C ASN A 121 9.48 -12.80 0.56
N TYR A 122 9.04 -11.74 1.22
CA TYR A 122 9.87 -10.95 2.13
C TYR A 122 9.19 -10.83 3.48
N TYR A 123 9.99 -10.77 4.55
CA TYR A 123 9.50 -10.46 5.89
C TYR A 123 10.33 -9.33 6.50
N GLY A 124 9.66 -8.23 6.86
CA GLY A 124 10.28 -7.04 7.43
C GLY A 124 10.62 -7.16 8.91
N SER A 125 11.20 -6.11 9.49
CA SER A 125 11.46 -6.07 10.93
C SER A 125 10.18 -6.09 11.75
N TYR A 126 10.28 -6.56 12.99
CA TYR A 126 9.16 -6.53 13.91
C TYR A 126 8.90 -5.15 14.50
N SER A 127 7.64 -4.86 14.79
CA SER A 127 7.24 -3.75 15.66
C SER A 127 7.73 -3.94 17.09
N THR A 128 7.62 -2.86 17.84
CA THR A 128 7.91 -2.78 19.27
C THR A 128 6.71 -2.22 20.00
N ALA A 129 6.39 -2.81 21.15
CA ALA A 129 5.30 -2.31 22.00
C ALA A 129 5.65 -0.91 22.54
N GLY A 130 4.69 0.00 22.50
CA GLY A 130 4.90 1.39 22.88
C GLY A 130 3.62 2.20 22.95
N SER A 131 3.73 3.46 23.38
CA SER A 131 2.61 4.38 23.54
C SER A 131 2.35 5.28 22.33
N ASN A 132 3.02 5.03 21.20
CA ASN A 132 2.89 5.83 19.98
C ASN A 132 2.75 4.91 18.77
N TRP A 133 2.10 5.42 17.74
CA TRP A 133 2.13 4.81 16.41
C TRP A 133 3.56 4.68 15.90
N GLN A 134 3.85 3.58 15.22
CA GLN A 134 5.13 3.24 14.63
C GLN A 134 4.90 2.90 13.17
N GLU A 135 5.63 3.55 12.27
CA GLU A 135 5.66 3.16 10.87
C GLU A 135 6.62 1.97 10.68
N LEU A 136 6.13 0.91 10.06
CA LEU A 136 6.98 -0.14 9.50
C LEU A 136 7.06 0.09 7.99
N THR A 137 8.27 0.17 7.44
CA THR A 137 8.49 0.46 6.01
C THR A 137 9.56 -0.44 5.40
N HIS A 138 9.40 -0.76 4.12
CA HIS A 138 10.39 -1.50 3.33
C HIS A 138 10.35 -1.08 1.86
N SER A 139 11.50 -0.63 1.35
CA SER A 139 11.72 -0.42 -0.08
C SER A 139 12.38 -1.63 -0.73
N PHE A 140 11.89 -2.02 -1.91
CA PHE A 140 12.35 -3.18 -2.66
C PHE A 140 12.25 -2.95 -4.18
N THR A 141 12.97 -3.76 -4.95
CA THR A 141 12.83 -3.84 -6.41
C THR A 141 12.20 -5.19 -6.75
N THR A 142 11.14 -5.21 -7.56
CA THR A 142 10.53 -6.46 -8.03
C THR A 142 11.48 -7.24 -8.95
N ASP A 143 11.47 -8.56 -8.87
CA ASP A 143 12.22 -9.42 -9.79
C ASP A 143 11.67 -9.35 -11.23
N THR A 144 12.44 -9.83 -12.21
CA THR A 144 12.11 -9.75 -13.65
C THR A 144 10.85 -10.50 -14.06
N ASN A 145 10.38 -11.45 -13.25
CA ASN A 145 9.18 -12.25 -13.49
C ASN A 145 8.03 -11.95 -12.53
N VAL A 146 8.21 -11.01 -11.59
CA VAL A 146 7.17 -10.61 -10.63
C VAL A 146 6.30 -9.54 -11.25
N VAL A 147 4.99 -9.78 -11.27
CA VAL A 147 3.99 -8.82 -11.80
C VAL A 147 2.78 -8.64 -10.88
N LYS A 148 2.75 -9.36 -9.76
CA LYS A 148 1.70 -9.32 -8.74
C LYS A 148 2.33 -9.40 -7.36
N LEU A 149 1.74 -8.69 -6.40
CA LEU A 149 2.10 -8.84 -5.00
C LEU A 149 0.89 -8.76 -4.08
N ILE A 150 1.02 -9.34 -2.89
CA ILE A 150 0.12 -9.14 -1.76
C ILE A 150 0.92 -8.46 -0.65
N CYS A 151 0.38 -7.34 -0.14
CA CYS A 151 0.86 -6.65 1.05
C CYS A 151 0.19 -7.26 2.27
N ASP A 152 0.99 -7.70 3.24
CA ASP A 152 0.52 -8.44 4.40
C ASP A 152 1.08 -7.84 5.70
N ILE A 153 0.20 -7.73 6.69
CA ILE A 153 0.53 -7.39 8.07
C ILE A 153 0.39 -8.66 8.89
N ARG A 154 1.54 -9.19 9.32
CA ARG A 154 1.60 -10.46 10.05
C ARG A 154 1.85 -10.27 11.53
N PHE A 155 1.14 -11.02 12.36
CA PHE A 155 1.25 -10.93 13.82
C PHE A 155 1.92 -12.15 14.43
N TYR A 156 2.82 -11.91 15.40
CA TYR A 156 3.62 -12.93 16.07
C TYR A 156 3.49 -12.88 17.59
N ASP A 157 2.99 -13.97 18.18
CA ASP A 157 3.09 -14.19 19.61
C ASP A 157 4.53 -14.12 20.10
N GLN A 158 4.70 -13.63 21.32
CA GLN A 158 5.95 -13.62 22.06
C GLN A 158 5.72 -14.32 23.40
N THR A 159 6.83 -14.63 24.10
CA THR A 159 6.78 -15.21 25.44
C THR A 159 5.77 -14.49 26.33
N GLY A 160 4.79 -15.24 26.84
CA GLY A 160 3.73 -14.71 27.70
C GLY A 160 2.40 -14.44 26.99
N PHE A 161 2.30 -14.66 25.68
CA PHE A 161 1.03 -14.62 24.97
C PHE A 161 0.07 -15.64 25.61
N ALA A 162 -1.13 -15.16 25.94
CA ALA A 162 -2.17 -15.95 26.58
C ALA A 162 -3.25 -16.33 25.55
N ASP A 163 -4.45 -15.79 25.69
CA ASP A 163 -5.58 -16.13 24.82
C ASP A 163 -5.70 -15.19 23.60
N SER A 164 -5.37 -13.91 23.77
CA SER A 164 -5.43 -12.94 22.67
C SER A 164 -4.59 -11.70 22.94
N ALA A 165 -4.17 -11.02 21.88
CA ALA A 165 -3.57 -9.69 21.94
C ALA A 165 -4.29 -8.73 20.99
N VAL A 166 -4.20 -7.42 21.28
CA VAL A 166 -4.82 -6.38 20.45
C VAL A 166 -3.74 -5.51 19.82
N VAL A 167 -3.86 -5.33 18.50
CA VAL A 167 -3.00 -4.45 17.69
C VAL A 167 -3.90 -3.54 16.86
N PHE A 168 -3.51 -2.28 16.72
CA PHE A 168 -4.17 -1.34 15.81
C PHE A 168 -3.26 -1.11 14.61
N VAL A 169 -3.83 -1.10 13.42
CA VAL A 169 -3.11 -0.81 12.18
C VAL A 169 -3.87 0.23 11.37
N ASP A 170 -3.11 1.06 10.66
CA ASP A 170 -3.64 2.19 9.90
C ASP A 170 -2.69 2.61 8.78
N ASP A 171 -3.19 3.43 7.85
CA ASP A 171 -2.43 4.12 6.80
C ASP A 171 -1.40 3.21 6.09
N ALA A 172 -1.87 2.07 5.56
CA ALA A 172 -1.05 1.20 4.73
C ALA A 172 -0.74 1.86 3.38
N ASP A 173 0.46 1.72 2.87
CA ASP A 173 0.87 2.45 1.67
C ASP A 173 1.80 1.62 0.82
N LEU A 174 1.46 1.46 -0.47
CA LEU A 174 2.35 0.88 -1.46
C LEU A 174 2.57 1.91 -2.57
N GLU A 175 3.70 2.60 -2.51
CA GLU A 175 4.12 3.51 -3.58
C GLU A 175 4.97 2.75 -4.58
N GLY A 176 4.60 2.86 -5.86
CA GLY A 176 5.49 2.52 -6.97
C GLY A 176 6.55 3.60 -7.22
N PRO A 177 7.36 3.45 -8.26
CA PRO A 177 8.27 4.51 -8.64
C PRO A 177 7.45 5.75 -8.96
N ALA A 178 8.03 6.93 -8.71
CA ALA A 178 7.46 8.24 -9.03
C ALA A 178 7.22 8.49 -10.55
N THR A 179 7.08 7.43 -11.35
CA THR A 179 6.53 7.52 -12.69
C THR A 179 5.03 7.62 -12.53
N GLY A 180 4.55 8.87 -12.51
CA GLY A 180 3.14 9.18 -12.46
C GLY A 180 2.35 8.20 -13.32
N ASN A 181 1.32 7.63 -12.72
CA ASN A 181 0.20 7.10 -13.47
C ASN A 181 -0.39 8.28 -14.25
N ASN A 182 0.26 8.65 -15.35
CA ASN A 182 -0.32 9.58 -16.30
C ASN A 182 -1.53 8.83 -16.83
N PRO A 183 -2.75 9.34 -16.63
CA PRO A 183 -3.89 8.82 -17.35
C PRO A 183 -3.51 8.76 -18.83
N PRO A 184 -3.94 7.74 -19.59
CA PRO A 184 -3.60 7.63 -21.00
C PRO A 184 -3.90 8.96 -21.69
N THR A 185 -2.90 9.55 -22.33
CA THR A 185 -3.07 10.80 -23.03
C THR A 185 -3.72 10.50 -24.37
N ILE A 186 -4.96 10.96 -24.53
CA ILE A 186 -5.63 10.96 -25.82
C ILE A 186 -5.09 12.17 -26.59
N SER A 187 -4.33 11.90 -27.66
CA SER A 187 -3.77 12.91 -28.54
C SER A 187 -4.15 12.63 -30.01
N ASP A 188 -3.88 13.58 -30.90
CA ASP A 188 -4.13 13.45 -32.34
C ASP A 188 -5.55 13.00 -32.70
N VAL A 189 -6.55 13.51 -31.97
CA VAL A 189 -7.96 13.24 -32.27
C VAL A 189 -8.29 13.83 -33.64
N THR A 190 -8.53 12.96 -34.59
CA THR A 190 -8.88 13.30 -35.98
C THR A 190 -10.25 12.73 -36.31
N ARG A 191 -11.01 13.45 -37.13
CA ARG A 191 -12.32 13.01 -37.61
C ARG A 191 -12.43 13.18 -39.13
N THR A 192 -13.00 12.18 -39.79
CA THR A 192 -13.21 12.20 -41.24
C THR A 192 -14.67 11.84 -41.57
N PRO A 193 -15.40 12.70 -42.29
CA PRO A 193 -14.99 14.04 -42.75
C PRO A 193 -14.94 15.06 -41.60
N ALA A 194 -14.19 16.15 -41.80
CA ALA A 194 -14.06 17.21 -40.80
C ALA A 194 -15.39 17.94 -40.50
N ASN A 195 -16.26 18.01 -41.52
CA ASN A 195 -17.59 18.63 -41.47
C ASN A 195 -18.62 17.67 -42.11
N PRO A 196 -19.15 16.70 -41.35
CA PRO A 196 -20.13 15.75 -41.87
C PRO A 196 -21.51 16.39 -42.04
N ASP A 197 -22.21 16.00 -43.10
CA ASP A 197 -23.62 16.30 -43.28
C ASP A 197 -24.51 15.42 -42.40
N SER A 198 -25.78 15.80 -42.25
CA SER A 198 -26.76 15.02 -41.51
C SER A 198 -26.89 13.61 -42.09
N GLY A 199 -26.72 12.60 -41.24
CA GLY A 199 -26.80 11.18 -41.62
C GLY A 199 -25.50 10.59 -42.20
N GLN A 200 -24.42 11.36 -42.30
CA GLN A 200 -23.14 10.86 -42.78
C GLN A 200 -22.37 10.09 -41.69
N VAL A 201 -21.75 8.96 -42.06
CA VAL A 201 -20.85 8.21 -41.18
C VAL A 201 -19.56 8.98 -40.96
N VAL A 202 -19.12 9.10 -39.70
CA VAL A 202 -17.90 9.78 -39.29
C VAL A 202 -16.94 8.77 -38.66
N ASN A 203 -15.72 8.72 -39.18
CA ASN A 203 -14.64 7.96 -38.57
C ASN A 203 -13.84 8.88 -37.64
N VAL A 204 -13.66 8.46 -36.38
CA VAL A 204 -12.84 9.16 -35.39
C VAL A 204 -11.66 8.29 -35.02
N SER A 205 -10.45 8.86 -35.03
CA SER A 205 -9.21 8.21 -34.61
C SER A 205 -8.50 9.08 -33.59
N ALA A 206 -7.76 8.44 -32.68
CA ALA A 206 -6.90 9.11 -31.71
C ALA A 206 -5.71 8.21 -31.37
N ASN A 207 -4.61 8.85 -30.97
CA ASN A 207 -3.49 8.17 -30.34
C ASN A 207 -3.77 8.06 -28.83
N ILE A 208 -3.56 6.87 -28.27
CA ILE A 208 -3.67 6.59 -26.84
C ILE A 208 -2.28 6.16 -26.40
N THR A 209 -1.63 6.97 -25.57
CA THR A 209 -0.28 6.73 -25.04
C THR A 209 -0.27 6.77 -23.53
#